data_AF-A0A356M2P4-F1
#
_entry.id   AF-A0A356M2P4-F1
#
_cell.length_a   1.000
_cell.length_b   1.000
_cell.length_c   1.000
_cell.angle_alpha   90.00
_cell.angle_beta   90.00
_cell.angle_gamma   90.00
#
_symmetry.space_group_name_H-M   'P 1'
#
loop_
_entity.id
_entity.type
_entity.pdbx_description
1 polymer ?
#
loop_
_entity_poly.entity_id
_entity_poly.type
_entity_poly.pdbx_seq_one_letter_code
_entity_poly.pdbx_strand_id
1 'polypeptide(L)'
;MADIYGNLALKRRRSAAVRQTAGVREANQTIQLRPDKLQTKRIPVSATPAPEQASLARARSIRRALARQRLKLISSIVLTIFLVTGIFAAVVYRQAMILEMNFRNLSVERAIAEIEKENSQISESLAQQTNLDEIRHLAFEKLGLQDPARMQIVTVPIPNTDRVVFAGDTGAAANDEAYLAGVMNNIEGYFKTLSQQRQGD
;
A
#
# COMPACT_ATOMS: atom_id res chain seq x y z
N MET A 1 -5.58 -75.68 -1.02
CA MET A 1 -6.25 -74.99 -2.14
C MET A 1 -6.89 -73.75 -1.57
N ALA A 2 -6.31 -72.59 -1.87
CA ALA A 2 -6.76 -71.28 -1.40
C ALA A 2 -7.02 -70.43 -2.63
N ASP A 3 -8.30 -70.21 -2.95
CA ASP A 3 -8.69 -69.25 -3.98
C ASP A 3 -9.04 -67.92 -3.30
N ILE A 4 -8.05 -67.05 -3.38
CA ILE A 4 -8.12 -65.59 -3.33
C ILE A 4 -9.00 -65.13 -4.50
N TYR A 5 -9.87 -64.13 -4.29
CA TYR A 5 -10.00 -62.92 -5.14
C TYR A 5 -11.18 -62.09 -4.60
N GLY A 6 -10.87 -61.22 -3.64
CA GLY A 6 -11.63 -59.98 -3.51
C GLY A 6 -11.27 -59.06 -4.66
N ASN A 7 -12.24 -58.32 -5.20
CA ASN A 7 -11.98 -57.09 -5.94
C ASN A 7 -13.15 -56.09 -5.84
N LEU A 8 -12.86 -55.02 -5.08
CA LEU A 8 -13.27 -53.62 -5.26
C LEU A 8 -14.76 -53.31 -5.48
N ALA A 9 -15.50 -53.19 -4.37
CA ALA A 9 -16.67 -52.32 -4.30
C ALA A 9 -16.23 -50.86 -4.47
N LEU A 10 -16.58 -50.25 -5.62
CA LEU A 10 -16.42 -48.83 -5.88
C LEU A 10 -17.27 -48.00 -4.89
N LYS A 11 -16.62 -47.55 -3.82
CA LYS A 11 -17.11 -46.55 -2.86
C LYS A 11 -17.30 -45.21 -3.57
N ARG A 12 -18.51 -44.96 -4.08
CA ARG A 12 -18.90 -43.65 -4.64
C ARG A 12 -18.97 -42.63 -3.51
N ARG A 13 -17.94 -41.77 -3.40
CA ARG A 13 -17.96 -40.53 -2.62
C ARG A 13 -19.19 -39.71 -3.04
N ARG A 14 -20.20 -39.64 -2.18
CA ARG A 14 -21.19 -38.56 -2.21
C ARG A 14 -20.65 -37.44 -1.36
N SER A 15 -20.28 -36.34 -2.00
CA SER A 15 -19.97 -35.08 -1.35
C SER A 15 -21.23 -34.59 -0.63
N ALA A 16 -21.07 -34.29 0.66
CA ALA A 16 -22.08 -33.61 1.45
C ALA A 16 -22.28 -32.19 0.90
N ALA A 17 -23.49 -31.90 0.44
CA ALA A 17 -23.99 -30.54 0.33
C ALA A 17 -25.21 -30.45 1.25
N VAL A 18 -24.93 -29.94 2.44
CA VAL A 18 -25.91 -29.47 3.42
C VAL A 18 -26.78 -28.41 2.76
N ARG A 19 -28.10 -28.60 2.79
CA ARG A 19 -29.09 -27.54 2.92
C ARG A 19 -30.37 -28.15 3.48
N GLN A 20 -30.48 -28.03 4.80
CA GLN A 20 -31.74 -28.13 5.51
C GLN A 20 -32.63 -26.99 5.01
N THR A 21 -33.87 -27.30 4.63
CA THR A 21 -35.03 -26.52 5.09
C THR A 21 -36.25 -27.45 5.09
N ALA A 22 -36.93 -27.41 6.23
CA ALA A 22 -38.09 -28.19 6.59
C ALA A 22 -39.27 -27.94 5.65
N GLY A 23 -40.06 -28.99 5.40
CA GLY A 23 -41.30 -28.91 4.64
C GLY A 23 -41.95 -30.28 4.55
N VAL A 24 -42.73 -30.60 5.59
CA VAL A 24 -43.62 -31.75 5.67
C VAL A 24 -44.50 -31.84 4.41
N ARG A 25 -44.45 -32.99 3.74
CA ARG A 25 -45.56 -33.57 2.98
C ARG A 25 -45.23 -35.03 2.66
N GLU A 26 -45.86 -35.92 3.43
CA GLU A 26 -46.05 -37.31 3.06
C GLU A 26 -46.70 -37.36 1.68
N ALA A 27 -46.01 -37.95 0.72
CA ALA A 27 -46.60 -38.46 -0.49
C ALA A 27 -45.92 -39.79 -0.78
N ASN A 28 -46.60 -40.84 -0.31
CA ASN A 28 -46.32 -42.22 -0.66
C ASN A 28 -46.45 -42.36 -2.19
N GLN A 29 -45.35 -42.19 -2.91
CA GLN A 29 -45.26 -42.46 -4.33
C GLN A 29 -44.42 -43.72 -4.51
N THR A 30 -45.12 -44.85 -4.61
CA THR A 30 -44.62 -46.05 -5.28
C THR A 30 -43.88 -45.65 -6.55
N ILE A 31 -42.60 -46.01 -6.64
CA ILE A 31 -41.81 -45.91 -7.87
C ILE A 31 -42.43 -46.89 -8.87
N GLN A 32 -43.43 -46.45 -9.62
CA GLN A 32 -43.88 -47.15 -10.81
C GLN A 32 -42.77 -46.97 -11.86
N LEU A 33 -41.91 -47.97 -12.06
CA LEU A 33 -41.15 -48.08 -13.29
C LEU A 33 -42.17 -48.32 -14.42
N ARG A 34 -42.61 -47.22 -15.03
CA ARG A 34 -43.34 -47.27 -16.29
C ARG A 34 -42.40 -47.91 -17.31
N PRO A 35 -42.75 -49.03 -17.96
CA PRO A 35 -41.95 -49.55 -19.05
C PRO A 35 -42.09 -48.55 -20.19
N ASP A 36 -41.11 -47.65 -20.32
CA ASP A 36 -41.00 -46.83 -21.52
C ASP A 36 -40.93 -47.81 -22.70
N LYS A 37 -41.98 -47.80 -23.52
CA LYS A 37 -42.02 -48.57 -24.76
C LYS A 37 -40.86 -48.07 -25.61
N LEU A 38 -39.75 -48.81 -25.60
CA LEU A 38 -38.61 -48.53 -26.48
C LEU A 38 -39.12 -48.60 -27.92
N GLN A 39 -39.37 -47.44 -28.53
CA GLN A 39 -39.73 -47.34 -29.92
C GLN A 39 -38.49 -47.68 -30.75
N THR A 40 -38.36 -48.95 -31.11
CA THR A 40 -37.32 -49.39 -32.04
C THR A 40 -37.69 -48.93 -33.44
N LYS A 41 -37.17 -47.77 -33.85
CA LYS A 41 -37.31 -47.30 -35.23
C LYS A 41 -36.50 -48.23 -36.12
N ARG A 42 -37.16 -49.01 -36.99
CA ARG A 42 -36.50 -49.85 -37.99
C ARG A 42 -35.73 -48.94 -38.95
N ILE A 43 -34.41 -48.95 -38.83
CA ILE A 43 -33.53 -48.25 -39.74
C ILE A 43 -33.38 -49.16 -40.98
N PRO A 44 -33.62 -48.68 -42.21
CA PRO A 44 -33.43 -49.50 -43.40
C PRO A 44 -31.97 -49.97 -43.46
N VAL A 45 -31.76 -51.23 -43.86
CA VAL A 45 -30.43 -51.89 -43.87
C VAL A 45 -29.43 -51.12 -44.75
N SER A 46 -29.92 -50.33 -45.72
CA SER A 46 -29.14 -49.44 -46.58
C SER A 46 -28.57 -48.20 -45.89
N ALA A 47 -29.12 -47.80 -44.74
CA ALA A 47 -28.63 -46.66 -43.94
C ALA A 47 -27.64 -47.07 -42.85
N THR A 48 -27.32 -48.37 -42.74
CA THR A 48 -26.27 -48.85 -41.84
C THR A 48 -24.92 -48.68 -42.55
N PRO A 49 -24.06 -47.75 -42.12
CA PRO A 49 -22.73 -47.62 -42.71
C PRO A 49 -21.96 -48.94 -42.51
N ALA A 50 -21.15 -49.33 -43.49
CA ALA A 50 -20.31 -50.51 -43.39
C ALA A 50 -19.54 -50.49 -42.05
N PRO A 51 -19.40 -51.64 -41.35
CA PRO A 51 -18.84 -51.70 -40.00
C PRO A 51 -17.44 -51.06 -39.91
N GLU A 52 -16.67 -51.11 -41.00
CA GLU A 52 -15.36 -50.45 -41.14
C GLU A 52 -15.45 -48.91 -41.18
N GLN A 53 -16.45 -48.33 -41.85
CA GLN A 53 -16.60 -46.88 -41.91
C GLN A 53 -17.04 -46.30 -40.56
N ALA A 54 -17.91 -47.03 -39.86
CA ALA A 54 -18.33 -46.66 -38.51
C ALA A 54 -17.17 -46.71 -37.49
N SER A 55 -16.27 -47.70 -37.60
CA SER A 55 -15.10 -47.81 -36.72
C SER A 55 -14.07 -46.70 -36.99
N LEU A 56 -13.83 -46.34 -38.25
CA LEU A 56 -12.94 -45.23 -38.64
C LEU A 56 -13.49 -43.87 -38.20
N ALA A 57 -14.79 -43.64 -38.32
CA ALA A 57 -15.43 -42.41 -37.84
C ALA A 57 -15.34 -42.29 -36.31
N ARG A 58 -15.56 -43.39 -35.57
CA ARG A 58 -15.37 -43.44 -34.11
C ARG A 58 -13.92 -43.18 -33.73
N ALA A 59 -12.94 -43.83 -34.38
CA ALA A 59 -11.52 -43.61 -34.13
C ALA A 59 -11.10 -42.15 -34.37
N ARG A 60 -11.59 -41.51 -35.44
CA ARG A 60 -11.34 -40.08 -35.71
C ARG A 60 -11.95 -39.17 -34.64
N SER A 61 -13.17 -39.45 -34.18
CA SER A 61 -13.83 -38.66 -33.13
C SER A 61 -13.09 -38.76 -31.78
N ILE A 62 -12.61 -39.96 -31.43
CA ILE A 62 -11.82 -40.21 -30.22
C ILE A 62 -10.49 -39.47 -30.30
N ARG A 63 -9.78 -39.56 -31.44
CA ARG A 63 -8.53 -38.80 -31.66
C ARG A 63 -8.73 -37.29 -31.51
N ARG A 64 -9.82 -36.73 -32.07
CA ARG A 64 -10.16 -35.31 -31.92
C ARG A 64 -10.50 -34.93 -30.48
N ALA A 65 -11.22 -35.78 -29.75
CA ALA A 65 -11.53 -35.55 -28.34
C ALA A 65 -10.26 -35.55 -27.47
N LEU A 66 -9.35 -36.51 -27.69
CA LEU A 66 -8.06 -36.58 -27.01
C LEU A 66 -7.16 -35.37 -27.34
N ALA A 67 -7.13 -34.93 -28.61
CA ALA A 67 -6.40 -33.73 -29.01
C ALA A 67 -6.93 -32.46 -28.31
N ARG A 68 -8.26 -32.30 -28.22
CA ARG A 68 -8.89 -31.18 -27.49
C ARG A 68 -8.60 -31.22 -25.99
N GLN A 69 -8.57 -32.41 -25.38
CA GLN A 69 -8.19 -32.56 -23.97
C GLN A 69 -6.73 -32.18 -23.73
N ARG A 70 -5.81 -32.63 -24.60
CA ARG A 70 -4.39 -32.25 -24.52
C ARG A 70 -4.19 -30.74 -24.68
N LEU A 71 -4.87 -30.13 -25.64
CA LEU A 71 -4.80 -28.68 -25.84
C LEU A 71 -5.32 -27.90 -24.63
N LYS A 72 -6.41 -28.35 -24.00
CA LYS A 72 -6.92 -27.75 -22.76
C LYS A 72 -5.92 -27.85 -21.60
N LEU A 73 -5.26 -29.00 -21.45
CA LEU A 73 -4.24 -29.17 -20.41
C LEU A 73 -3.04 -28.27 -20.66
N ILE A 74 -2.50 -28.24 -21.88
CA ILE A 74 -1.37 -27.36 -22.25
C ILE A 74 -1.76 -25.89 -22.07
N SER A 75 -2.95 -25.50 -22.52
CA SER A 75 -3.47 -24.14 -22.35
C SER A 75 -3.61 -23.76 -20.88
N SER A 76 -4.08 -24.67 -20.02
CA SER A 76 -4.17 -24.42 -18.58
C SER A 76 -2.79 -24.22 -17.94
N ILE A 77 -1.80 -25.03 -18.33
CA ILE A 77 -0.42 -24.91 -17.83
C ILE A 77 0.17 -23.58 -18.28
N VAL A 78 0.06 -23.24 -19.57
CA VAL A 78 0.56 -21.96 -20.11
C VAL A 78 -0.11 -20.78 -19.40
N LEU A 79 -1.43 -20.82 -19.19
CA LEU A 79 -2.15 -19.77 -18.45
C LEU A 79 -1.63 -19.63 -17.02
N THR A 80 -1.38 -20.74 -16.32
CA THR A 80 -0.85 -20.70 -14.95
C THR A 80 0.55 -20.09 -14.90
N ILE A 81 1.42 -20.42 -15.87
CA ILE A 81 2.76 -19.83 -15.97
C ILE A 81 2.65 -18.33 -16.22
N PHE A 82 1.82 -17.91 -17.17
CA PHE A 82 1.59 -16.48 -17.43
C PHE A 82 1.04 -15.74 -16.22
N LEU A 83 0.15 -16.38 -15.44
CA LEU A 83 -0.40 -15.77 -14.23
C LEU A 83 0.68 -15.60 -13.15
N VAL A 84 1.52 -16.61 -12.92
CA VAL A 84 2.64 -16.52 -11.96
C VAL A 84 3.66 -15.48 -12.42
N THR A 85 4.07 -15.51 -13.68
CA THR A 85 4.99 -14.53 -14.25
C THR A 85 4.42 -13.11 -14.20
N GLY A 86 3.12 -12.95 -14.46
CA GLY A 86 2.44 -11.65 -14.38
C GLY A 86 2.42 -11.09 -12.97
N ILE A 87 2.17 -11.93 -11.96
CA ILE A 87 2.25 -11.52 -10.54
C ILE A 87 3.68 -11.12 -10.20
N PHE A 88 4.67 -11.92 -10.60
CA PHE A 88 6.08 -11.61 -10.35
C PHE A 88 6.50 -10.29 -11.00
N ALA A 89 6.13 -10.07 -12.26
CA ALA A 89 6.39 -8.82 -12.97
C ALA A 89 5.73 -7.61 -12.28
N ALA A 90 4.50 -7.76 -11.80
CA ALA A 90 3.80 -6.70 -11.08
C ALA A 90 4.50 -6.34 -9.75
N VAL A 91 5.01 -7.33 -9.02
CA VAL A 91 5.79 -7.10 -7.80
C VAL A 91 7.07 -6.34 -8.14
N VAL A 92 7.84 -6.78 -9.13
CA VAL A 92 9.09 -6.12 -9.53
C VAL A 92 8.82 -4.67 -9.99
N TYR A 93 7.75 -4.44 -10.76
CA TYR A 93 7.36 -3.10 -11.20
C TYR A 93 7.05 -2.17 -10.01
N ARG A 94 6.30 -2.65 -9.02
CA ARG A 94 6.03 -1.87 -7.80
C ARG A 94 7.31 -1.57 -7.03
N GLN A 95 8.23 -2.53 -6.91
CA GLN A 95 9.50 -2.32 -6.22
C GLN A 95 10.37 -1.29 -6.95
N ALA A 96 10.40 -1.32 -8.28
CA ALA A 96 11.11 -0.32 -9.08
C ALA A 96 10.54 1.09 -8.89
N MET A 97 9.21 1.23 -8.87
CA MET A 97 8.54 2.50 -8.62
C MET A 97 8.82 3.04 -7.21
N ILE A 98 8.81 2.17 -6.19
CA ILE A 98 9.18 2.54 -4.81
C ILE A 98 10.63 3.01 -4.76
N LEU A 99 11.53 2.33 -5.46
CA LEU A 99 12.94 2.72 -5.49
C LEU A 99 13.14 4.10 -6.11
N GLU A 100 12.48 4.39 -7.23
CA GLU A 100 12.50 5.72 -7.85
C GLU A 100 11.97 6.80 -6.90
N MET A 101 10.88 6.52 -6.20
CA MET A 101 10.31 7.42 -5.20
C MET A 101 11.26 7.66 -4.02
N ASN A 102 11.97 6.63 -3.56
CA ASN A 102 12.98 6.76 -2.51
C ASN A 102 14.16 7.62 -2.97
N PHE A 103 14.63 7.45 -4.20
CA PHE A 103 15.68 8.33 -4.74
C PHE A 103 15.25 9.79 -4.78
N ARG A 104 13.99 10.06 -5.16
CA ARG A 104 13.45 11.42 -5.10
C ARG A 104 13.42 11.96 -3.68
N ASN A 105 12.94 11.18 -2.71
CA ASN A 105 12.93 11.59 -1.31
C ASN A 105 14.34 11.87 -0.79
N LEU A 106 15.32 11.00 -1.08
CA LEU A 106 16.70 11.21 -0.69
C LEU A 106 17.30 12.48 -1.31
N SER A 107 16.91 12.84 -2.55
CA SER A 107 17.37 14.08 -3.16
C SER A 107 16.79 15.31 -2.47
N VAL A 108 15.50 15.27 -2.08
CA VAL A 108 14.86 16.35 -1.33
C VAL A 108 15.47 16.48 0.06
N GLU A 109 15.71 15.37 0.75
CA GLU A 109 16.31 15.37 2.08
C GLU A 109 17.75 15.92 2.07
N ARG A 110 18.53 15.61 1.04
CA ARG A 110 19.84 16.24 0.84
C ARG A 110 19.74 17.73 0.62
N ALA A 111 18.77 18.20 -0.17
CA ALA A 111 18.56 19.62 -0.39
C ALA A 111 18.16 20.35 0.90
N ILE A 112 17.31 19.74 1.74
CA ILE A 112 16.96 20.26 3.06
C ILE A 112 18.20 20.36 3.95
N ALA A 113 19.00 19.30 4.02
CA ALA A 113 20.22 19.28 4.83
C ALA A 113 21.26 20.32 4.35
N GLU A 114 21.33 20.57 3.05
CA GLU A 114 22.18 21.63 2.48
C GLU A 114 21.70 23.02 2.90
N ILE A 115 20.40 23.30 2.79
CA ILE A 115 19.80 24.56 3.23
C ILE A 115 19.97 24.76 4.75
N GLU A 116 19.80 23.72 5.55
CA GLU A 116 20.00 23.79 7.00
C GLU A 116 21.46 24.09 7.36
N LYS A 117 22.40 23.47 6.64
CA LYS A 117 23.82 23.77 6.78
C LYS A 117 24.13 25.22 6.40
N GLU A 118 23.59 25.71 5.29
CA GLU A 118 23.74 27.11 4.88
C GLU A 118 23.16 28.08 5.92
N ASN A 119 21.95 27.80 6.43
CA ASN A 119 21.34 28.59 7.49
C ASN A 119 22.18 28.60 8.77
N SER A 120 22.74 27.44 9.17
CA SER A 120 23.63 27.35 10.33
C SER A 120 24.91 28.18 10.12
N GLN A 121 25.51 28.12 8.92
CA GLN A 121 26.71 28.91 8.59
C GLN A 121 26.40 30.41 8.57
N ILE A 122 25.28 30.81 8.00
CA ILE A 122 24.83 32.21 8.01
C ILE A 122 24.63 32.66 9.45
N SER A 123 23.94 31.87 10.27
CA SER A 123 23.68 32.18 11.68
C SER A 123 24.97 32.33 12.49
N GLU A 124 25.95 31.44 12.28
CA GLU A 124 27.28 31.53 12.89
C GLU A 124 28.02 32.79 12.43
N SER A 125 28.01 33.09 11.12
CA SER A 125 28.63 34.30 10.58
C SER A 125 27.99 35.58 11.11
N LEU A 126 26.67 35.56 11.34
CA LEU A 126 25.92 36.66 11.91
C LEU A 126 26.28 36.84 13.39
N ALA A 127 26.41 35.74 14.13
CA ALA A 127 26.85 35.77 15.53
C ALA A 127 28.28 36.29 15.66
N GLN A 128 29.17 35.93 14.73
CA GLN A 128 30.54 36.47 14.67
C GLN A 128 30.54 37.97 14.37
N GLN A 129 29.81 38.42 13.33
CA GLN A 129 29.75 39.86 13.00
C GLN A 129 29.02 40.71 14.05
N THR A 130 28.02 40.13 14.72
CA THR A 130 27.30 40.77 15.84
C THR A 130 28.08 40.63 17.15
N ASN A 131 29.26 39.98 17.14
CA ASN A 131 30.09 39.92 18.31
C ASN A 131 30.59 41.33 18.66
N LEU A 132 29.97 41.90 19.69
CA LEU A 132 30.27 43.24 20.19
C LEU A 132 31.74 43.39 20.59
N ASP A 133 32.45 42.30 20.89
CA ASP A 133 33.87 42.33 21.21
C ASP A 133 34.75 42.61 19.98
N GLU A 134 34.38 42.10 18.79
CA GLU A 134 35.12 42.38 17.55
C GLU A 134 34.89 43.83 17.09
N ILE A 135 33.64 44.30 17.20
CA ILE A 135 33.29 45.70 16.94
C ILE A 135 34.05 46.63 17.91
N ARG A 136 34.11 46.26 19.19
CA ARG A 136 34.88 46.99 20.21
C ARG A 136 36.37 47.01 19.87
N HIS A 137 36.96 45.89 19.47
CA HIS A 137 38.38 45.83 19.08
C HIS A 137 38.69 46.72 17.88
N LEU A 138 37.85 46.68 16.83
CA LEU A 138 37.97 47.56 15.66
C LEU A 138 37.81 49.04 16.03
N ALA A 139 36.90 49.36 16.94
CA ALA A 139 36.70 50.71 17.45
C ALA A 139 37.93 51.24 18.20
N PHE A 140 38.58 50.41 19.02
CA PHE A 140 39.83 50.77 19.70
C PHE A 140 40.98 50.95 18.69
N GLU A 141 41.23 49.97 17.83
CA GLU A 141 42.42 49.96 16.98
C GLU A 141 42.35 50.92 15.79
N LYS A 142 41.21 50.95 15.07
CA LYS A 142 41.09 51.73 13.83
C LYS A 142 40.55 53.13 14.06
N LEU A 143 39.67 53.30 15.04
CA LEU A 143 38.98 54.56 15.30
C LEU A 143 39.55 55.29 16.52
N GLY A 144 40.44 54.65 17.30
CA GLY A 144 41.03 55.25 18.50
C GLY A 144 39.99 55.54 19.59
N LEU A 145 38.83 54.88 19.54
CA LEU A 145 37.77 55.08 20.53
C LEU A 145 38.19 54.48 21.86
N GLN A 146 37.66 55.03 22.97
CA GLN A 146 37.92 54.55 24.33
C GLN A 146 36.62 54.16 25.02
N ASP A 147 36.68 53.22 25.97
CA ASP A 147 35.50 52.83 26.74
C ASP A 147 34.95 54.05 27.52
N PRO A 148 33.63 54.31 27.47
CA PRO A 148 33.03 55.45 28.13
C PRO A 148 33.05 55.30 29.65
N ALA A 149 33.16 56.42 30.37
CA ALA A 149 33.02 56.43 31.82
C ALA A 149 31.57 56.10 32.23
N ARG A 150 31.38 55.52 33.44
CA ARG A 150 30.04 55.10 33.93
C ARG A 150 28.96 56.18 33.86
N MET A 151 29.36 57.45 33.94
CA MET A 151 28.45 58.60 33.93
C MET A 151 27.95 58.98 32.51
N GLN A 152 28.53 58.38 31.46
CA GLN A 152 28.20 58.62 30.06
C GLN A 152 27.35 57.48 29.45
N ILE A 153 26.99 56.47 30.24
CA ILE A 153 26.19 55.33 29.79
C ILE A 153 24.70 55.66 29.93
N VAL A 154 23.95 55.64 28.83
CA VAL A 154 22.49 55.79 28.81
C VAL A 154 21.87 54.45 28.44
N THR A 155 21.12 53.85 29.37
CA THR A 155 20.40 52.59 29.12
C THR A 155 19.06 52.89 28.46
N VAL A 156 18.86 52.44 27.22
CA VAL A 156 17.59 52.54 26.51
C VAL A 156 16.83 51.22 26.62
N PRO A 157 15.60 51.19 27.16
CA PRO A 157 14.79 49.99 27.19
C PRO A 157 14.28 49.67 25.78
N ILE A 158 14.60 48.48 25.27
CA ILE A 158 14.10 47.99 23.98
C ILE A 158 12.78 47.25 24.22
N PRO A 159 11.66 47.64 23.58
CA PRO A 159 10.39 46.95 23.74
C PRO A 159 10.44 45.56 23.07
N ASN A 160 10.02 44.52 23.80
CA ASN A 160 9.99 43.12 23.33
C ASN A 160 8.89 42.81 22.29
N THR A 161 8.30 43.84 21.66
CA THR A 161 7.16 43.69 20.75
C THR A 161 7.57 43.20 19.36
N ASP A 162 8.83 43.41 18.97
CA ASP A 162 9.37 43.01 17.66
C ASP A 162 10.26 41.77 17.80
N ARG A 163 9.66 40.65 18.23
CA ARG A 163 10.35 39.35 18.22
C ARG A 163 9.86 38.52 17.04
N VAL A 164 10.79 38.07 16.21
CA VAL A 164 10.50 37.06 15.19
C VAL A 164 10.35 35.72 15.91
N VAL A 165 9.11 35.26 16.08
CA VAL A 165 8.83 33.92 16.62
C VAL A 165 9.01 32.92 15.50
N PHE A 166 10.18 32.29 15.45
CA PHE A 166 10.36 31.09 14.63
C PHE A 166 9.53 29.97 15.27
N ALA A 167 8.58 29.42 14.52
CA ALA A 167 7.98 28.15 14.89
C ALA A 167 9.10 27.12 14.85
N GLY A 168 9.64 26.79 16.04
CA GLY A 168 10.67 25.76 16.15
C GLY A 168 10.16 24.49 15.50
N ASP A 169 11.00 23.88 14.67
CA ASP A 169 10.77 22.55 14.15
C ASP A 169 10.84 21.55 15.31
N THR A 170 9.77 21.51 16.11
CA THR A 170 9.51 20.39 17.02
C THR A 170 9.24 19.21 16.12
N GLY A 171 10.31 18.47 15.85
CA GLY A 171 10.31 17.27 15.03
C GLY A 171 9.05 16.46 15.26
N ALA A 172 8.38 16.17 14.16
CA ALA A 172 7.22 15.32 14.07
C ALA A 172 7.55 13.90 14.57
N ALA A 173 7.59 13.73 15.89
CA ALA A 173 7.70 12.45 16.55
C ALA A 173 7.03 12.49 17.93
N ALA A 174 5.77 12.04 17.92
CA ALA A 174 5.14 11.22 18.96
C ALA A 174 4.21 11.83 20.03
N ASN A 175 4.03 13.14 20.18
CA ASN A 175 3.14 13.66 21.24
C ASN A 175 2.29 14.84 20.77
N ASP A 176 1.16 14.54 20.11
CA ASP A 176 0.16 15.54 19.69
C ASP A 176 -0.28 16.43 20.86
N GLU A 177 -0.31 15.89 22.09
CA GLU A 177 -0.67 16.63 23.30
C GLU A 177 0.37 17.72 23.67
N ALA A 178 1.67 17.46 23.49
CA ALA A 178 2.72 18.43 23.76
C ALA A 178 2.73 19.56 22.72
N TYR A 179 2.45 19.22 21.46
CA TYR A 179 2.30 20.20 20.38
C TYR A 179 1.07 21.10 20.62
N LEU A 180 -0.08 20.51 20.94
CA LEU A 180 -1.30 21.25 21.21
C LEU A 180 -1.17 22.13 22.46
N ALA A 181 -0.50 21.66 23.51
CA ALA A 181 -0.20 22.46 24.69
C ALA A 181 0.73 23.64 24.37
N GLY A 182 1.75 23.44 23.54
CA GLY A 182 2.63 24.50 23.06
C GLY A 182 1.88 25.57 22.25
N VAL A 183 1.04 25.14 21.31
CA VAL A 183 0.19 26.04 20.51
C VAL A 183 -0.79 26.80 21.40
N MET A 184 -1.40 26.15 22.40
CA MET A 184 -2.37 26.81 23.27
C MET A 184 -1.72 27.86 24.19
N ASN A 185 -0.54 27.58 24.73
CA ASN A 185 0.24 28.55 25.50
C ASN A 185 0.65 29.77 24.65
N ASN A 186 0.99 29.55 23.37
CA ASN A 186 1.32 30.63 22.45
C ASN A 186 0.10 31.50 22.09
N ILE A 187 -1.07 30.87 21.90
CA ILE A 187 -2.34 31.55 21.66
C ILE A 187 -2.75 32.37 22.89
N GLU A 188 -2.67 31.79 24.09
CA GLU A 188 -2.97 32.50 25.33
C GLU A 188 -2.05 33.71 25.54
N GLY A 189 -0.75 33.55 25.25
CA GLY A 189 0.21 34.64 25.25
C GLY A 189 -0.19 35.80 24.32
N TYR A 190 -0.63 35.49 23.10
CA TYR A 190 -1.09 36.49 22.12
C TYR A 190 -2.37 37.22 22.57
N PHE A 191 -3.34 36.50 23.12
CA PHE A 191 -4.58 37.13 23.60
C PHE A 191 -4.36 37.97 24.86
N LYS A 192 -3.42 37.56 25.73
CA LYS A 192 -3.07 38.33 26.92
C LYS A 192 -2.39 39.65 26.56
N THR A 193 -1.45 39.66 25.61
CA THR A 193 -0.82 40.91 25.14
C THR A 193 -1.84 41.81 24.44
N LEU A 194 -2.77 41.25 23.66
CA LEU A 194 -3.85 42.02 23.02
C LEU A 194 -4.81 42.65 24.04
N SER A 195 -5.09 41.96 25.15
CA SER A 195 -5.96 42.48 26.22
C SER A 195 -5.32 43.61 27.03
N GLN A 196 -4.01 43.54 27.28
CA GLN A 196 -3.27 44.60 27.98
C GLN A 196 -3.20 45.89 27.15
N GLN A 197 -3.13 45.78 25.83
CA GLN A 197 -3.13 46.94 24.94
C GLN A 197 -4.49 47.66 24.89
N ARG A 198 -5.56 47.06 25.42
CA ARG A 198 -6.92 47.62 25.45
C ARG A 198 -7.33 48.23 26.81
N GLN A 199 -6.53 48.03 27.86
CA GLN A 199 -6.76 48.60 29.19
C GLN A 199 -5.83 49.79 29.50
N GLY A 200 -4.99 50.18 28.55
CA GLY A 200 -4.02 51.29 28.67
C GLY A 200 -4.43 52.62 28.01
N ASP A 201 -5.63 52.68 27.42
CA ASP A 201 -6.27 53.91 26.92
C ASP A 201 -7.47 54.27 27.82
#